data_AF-A0A521TFC3-F1
#
_entry.id   AF-A0A521TFC3-F1
#
_cell.length_a   1.000
_cell.length_b   1.000
_cell.length_c   1.000
_cell.angle_alpha   90.00
_cell.angle_beta   90.00
_cell.angle_gamma   90.00
#
_symmetry.space_group_name_H-M   'P 1'
#
loop_
_entity.id
_entity.type
_entity.pdbx_description
1 polymer ?
#
loop_
_entity_poly.entity_id
_entity_poly.type
_entity_poly.pdbx_seq_one_letter_code
_entity_poly.pdbx_strand_id
1 'polypeptide(L)'
;MPSHETDAELERLRRAVAAGDYDAVERCLALLERRAGDFERAGDDVAAIDALSEAESLQWRIGTWATGSGEGLASMWHVYELMLSRARAEQRLAARTTGPESEQHREAAEALIERVRADPNGLGVELLKKSRSR
;
A
#
# COMPACT_ATOMS: atom_id res chain seq x y z
N MET A 1 15.97 10.84 1.00
CA MET A 1 16.31 10.14 -0.26
C MET A 1 16.66 8.70 0.07
N PRO A 2 16.09 7.70 -0.60
CA PRO A 2 16.46 6.30 -0.40
C PRO A 2 17.95 6.12 -0.73
N SER A 3 18.69 5.36 0.10
CA SER A 3 20.10 5.10 -0.15
C SER A 3 20.25 4.07 -1.28
N HIS A 4 21.33 4.16 -2.07
CA HIS A 4 21.67 3.15 -3.09
C HIS A 4 21.71 1.71 -2.54
N GLU A 5 22.04 1.57 -1.25
CA GLU A 5 22.04 0.28 -0.53
C GLU A 5 20.61 -0.28 -0.36
N THR A 6 19.63 0.60 -0.13
CA THR A 6 18.22 0.24 0.01
C THR A 6 17.63 -0.21 -1.33
N ASP A 7 18.04 0.40 -2.46
CA ASP A 7 17.62 -0.02 -3.79
C ASP A 7 18.17 -1.41 -4.17
N ALA A 8 19.44 -1.66 -3.86
CA ALA A 8 20.07 -2.95 -4.11
C ALA A 8 19.50 -4.07 -3.22
N GLU A 9 19.11 -3.75 -1.98
CA GLU A 9 18.39 -4.68 -1.11
C GLU A 9 17.00 -4.99 -1.64
N LEU A 10 16.22 -3.97 -2.04
CA LEU A 10 14.88 -4.16 -2.58
C LEU A 10 14.91 -5.03 -3.85
N GLU A 11 15.86 -4.79 -4.75
CA GLU A 11 16.03 -5.60 -5.96
C GLU A 11 16.39 -7.06 -5.63
N ARG A 12 17.24 -7.30 -4.62
CA ARG A 12 17.53 -8.66 -4.15
C ARG A 12 16.30 -9.34 -3.58
N LEU A 13 15.51 -8.64 -2.77
CA LEU A 13 14.27 -9.15 -2.20
C LEU A 13 13.24 -9.47 -3.29
N ARG A 14 13.04 -8.59 -4.28
CA ARG A 14 12.14 -8.84 -5.42
C ARG A 14 12.49 -10.10 -6.18
N ARG A 15 13.78 -10.38 -6.41
CA ARG A 15 14.24 -11.63 -7.06
C ARG A 15 13.94 -12.85 -6.21
N ALA A 16 14.18 -12.78 -4.91
CA ALA A 16 13.84 -13.88 -3.99
C ALA A 16 12.32 -14.13 -3.95
N VAL A 17 11.51 -13.06 -3.92
CA VAL A 17 10.05 -13.11 -4.00
C VAL A 17 9.58 -13.74 -5.32
N ALA A 18 10.24 -13.45 -6.44
CA ALA A 18 9.96 -14.06 -7.73
C ALA A 18 10.35 -15.55 -7.77
N ALA A 19 11.36 -15.95 -6.98
CA ALA A 19 11.77 -17.34 -6.80
C ALA A 19 10.88 -18.13 -5.81
N GLY A 20 9.89 -17.48 -5.18
CA GLY A 20 8.97 -18.11 -4.24
C GLY A 20 9.45 -18.15 -2.79
N ASP A 21 10.47 -17.36 -2.43
CA ASP A 21 10.91 -17.20 -1.04
C ASP A 21 9.86 -16.40 -0.25
N TYR A 22 9.17 -17.08 0.68
CA TYR A 22 8.13 -16.50 1.52
C TYR A 22 8.68 -15.46 2.49
N ASP A 23 9.82 -15.72 3.15
CA ASP A 23 10.45 -14.80 4.09
C ASP A 23 10.94 -13.53 3.39
N ALA A 24 11.25 -13.63 2.10
CA ALA A 24 11.55 -12.46 1.29
C ALA A 24 10.32 -11.59 1.03
N VAL A 25 9.10 -12.14 1.01
CA VAL A 25 7.87 -11.36 0.81
C VAL A 25 7.62 -10.41 1.98
N GLU A 26 7.70 -10.92 3.21
CA GLU A 26 7.49 -10.10 4.41
C GLU A 26 8.57 -9.01 4.55
N ARG A 27 9.83 -9.36 4.27
CA ARG A 27 10.93 -8.38 4.27
C ARG A 27 10.79 -7.33 3.18
N CYS A 28 10.36 -7.73 1.98
CA CYS A 28 10.13 -6.82 0.87
C CYS A 28 8.98 -5.86 1.19
N LEU A 29 7.88 -6.37 1.75
CA LEU A 29 6.74 -5.58 2.20
C LEU A 29 7.15 -4.50 3.21
N ALA A 30 7.86 -4.90 4.28
CA ALA A 30 8.31 -3.97 5.32
C ALA A 30 9.23 -2.87 4.75
N LEU A 31 10.08 -3.23 3.79
CA LEU A 31 10.96 -2.26 3.13
C LEU A 31 10.18 -1.27 2.26
N LEU A 32 9.18 -1.74 1.51
CA LEU A 32 8.32 -0.90 0.67
C LEU A 32 7.49 0.07 1.52
N GLU A 33 6.93 -0.36 2.64
CA GLU A 33 6.19 0.52 3.57
C GLU A 33 7.08 1.61 4.16
N ARG A 34 8.30 1.24 4.57
CA ARG A 34 9.27 2.22 5.06
C ARG A 34 9.61 3.25 3.97
N ARG A 35 9.85 2.79 2.74
CA ARG A 35 10.14 3.66 1.59
C ARG A 35 8.97 4.58 1.28
N ALA A 36 7.74 4.06 1.28
CA ALA A 36 6.55 4.88 1.10
C ALA A 36 6.54 6.04 2.11
N GLY A 37 6.72 5.75 3.40
CA GLY A 37 6.81 6.80 4.43
C GLY A 37 7.97 7.79 4.22
N ASP A 38 9.12 7.33 3.73
CA ASP A 38 10.24 8.21 3.40
C ASP A 38 9.94 9.12 2.19
N PHE A 39 9.26 8.60 1.16
CA PHE A 39 8.80 9.37 0.01
C PHE A 39 7.71 10.39 0.40
N GLU A 40 6.76 10.00 1.25
CA GLU A 40 5.75 10.93 1.78
C GLU A 40 6.39 12.10 2.52
N ARG A 41 7.39 11.85 3.37
CA ARG A 41 8.14 12.90 4.07
C ARG A 41 8.94 13.79 3.12
N ALA A 42 9.41 13.24 2.01
CA ALA A 42 10.11 14.00 0.97
C ALA A 42 9.15 14.75 0.03
N GLY A 43 7.84 14.48 0.11
CA GLY A 43 6.82 15.07 -0.75
C GLY A 43 6.68 14.42 -2.13
N ASP A 44 7.34 13.28 -2.36
CA ASP A 44 7.32 12.52 -3.61
C ASP A 44 6.15 11.52 -3.61
N ASP A 45 4.94 12.01 -3.92
CA ASP A 45 3.74 11.16 -3.88
C ASP A 45 3.75 10.07 -4.95
N VAL A 46 4.38 10.29 -6.11
CA VAL A 46 4.44 9.28 -7.18
C VAL A 46 5.22 8.06 -6.70
N ALA A 47 6.43 8.27 -6.16
CA ALA A 47 7.22 7.17 -5.63
C ALA A 47 6.56 6.52 -4.39
N ALA A 48 5.81 7.28 -3.59
CA ALA A 48 5.02 6.73 -2.49
C ALA A 48 3.88 5.83 -3.00
N ILE A 49 3.13 6.25 -4.03
CA ILE A 49 2.05 5.48 -4.66
C ILE A 49 2.61 4.16 -5.22
N ASP A 50 3.72 4.20 -5.94
CA ASP A 50 4.35 3.02 -6.52
C ASP A 50 4.76 2.02 -5.43
N ALA A 51 5.42 2.49 -4.37
CA ALA A 51 5.83 1.65 -3.25
C ALA A 51 4.63 1.03 -2.52
N LEU A 52 3.56 1.80 -2.29
CA LEU A 52 2.33 1.33 -1.64
C LEU A 52 1.57 0.32 -2.52
N SER A 53 1.56 0.51 -3.84
CA SER A 53 0.92 -0.41 -4.79
C SER A 53 1.62 -1.77 -4.82
N GLU A 54 2.96 -1.78 -4.80
CA GLU A 54 3.73 -3.01 -4.71
C GLU A 54 3.57 -3.69 -3.35
N ALA A 55 3.60 -2.91 -2.25
CA ALA A 55 3.32 -3.41 -0.90
C ALA A 55 1.95 -4.09 -0.82
N GLU A 56 0.90 -3.45 -1.37
CA GLU A 56 -0.45 -4.03 -1.42
C GLU A 56 -0.45 -5.38 -2.16
N SER A 57 0.23 -5.45 -3.30
CA SER A 57 0.33 -6.68 -4.10
C SER A 57 1.02 -7.82 -3.35
N LEU A 58 2.07 -7.52 -2.57
CA LEU A 58 2.74 -8.50 -1.71
C LEU A 58 1.86 -8.93 -0.54
N GLN A 59 1.13 -8.01 0.07
CA GLN A 59 0.23 -8.33 1.17
C GLN A 59 -0.93 -9.23 0.73
N TRP A 60 -1.47 -9.02 -0.46
CA TRP A 60 -2.44 -9.95 -1.05
C TRP A 60 -1.85 -11.35 -1.22
N ARG A 61 -0.60 -11.47 -1.66
CA ARG A 61 0.09 -12.76 -1.77
C ARG A 61 0.24 -13.44 -0.40
N ILE A 62 0.61 -12.71 0.64
CA ILE A 62 0.63 -13.22 2.02
C ILE A 62 -0.75 -13.77 2.42
N GLY A 63 -1.82 -13.03 2.13
CA GLY A 63 -3.19 -13.48 2.40
C GLY A 63 -3.57 -14.80 1.74
N THR A 64 -3.01 -15.12 0.56
CA THR A 64 -3.26 -16.41 -0.11
C THR A 64 -2.62 -17.61 0.59
N TRP A 65 -1.63 -17.37 1.46
CA TRP A 65 -0.94 -18.39 2.23
C TRP A 65 -1.46 -18.51 3.67
N ALA A 66 -2.37 -17.64 4.10
CA ALA A 66 -2.98 -17.70 5.42
C ALA A 66 -3.75 -19.03 5.58
N THR A 67 -3.46 -19.77 6.65
CA THR A 67 -4.08 -21.09 6.91
C THR A 67 -5.05 -21.07 8.08
N GLY A 68 -5.01 -20.01 8.91
CA GLY A 68 -5.91 -19.81 10.04
C GLY A 68 -6.99 -18.74 9.83
N SER A 69 -8.10 -18.86 10.56
CA SER A 69 -9.24 -17.92 10.51
C SER A 69 -8.91 -16.50 10.98
N GLY A 70 -7.84 -16.31 11.77
CA GLY A 70 -7.37 -15.01 12.24
C GLY A 70 -6.32 -14.35 11.34
N GLU A 71 -5.47 -15.14 10.69
CA GLU A 71 -4.38 -14.66 9.83
C GLU A 71 -4.93 -13.99 8.57
N GLY A 72 -5.98 -14.57 7.98
CA GLY A 72 -6.66 -13.98 6.82
C GLY A 72 -7.26 -12.61 7.13
N LEU A 73 -7.88 -12.43 8.30
CA LEU A 73 -8.47 -11.14 8.71
C LEU A 73 -7.40 -10.09 9.02
N ALA A 74 -6.32 -10.48 9.70
CA ALA A 74 -5.18 -9.59 9.95
C ALA A 74 -4.53 -9.17 8.62
N SER A 75 -4.40 -10.10 7.67
CA SER A 75 -3.85 -9.82 6.36
C SER A 75 -4.71 -8.82 5.58
N MET A 76 -6.04 -9.00 5.59
CA MET A 76 -7.01 -8.10 4.96
C MET A 76 -7.05 -6.71 5.57
N TRP A 77 -6.94 -6.62 6.90
CA TRP A 77 -6.82 -5.33 7.59
C TRP A 77 -5.62 -4.54 7.07
N HIS A 78 -4.46 -5.19 6.97
CA HIS A 78 -3.23 -4.57 6.48
C HIS A 78 -3.34 -4.13 5.02
N VAL A 79 -3.99 -4.95 4.16
CA VAL A 79 -4.30 -4.54 2.78
C VAL A 79 -5.08 -3.22 2.78
N TYR A 80 -6.13 -3.11 3.59
CA TYR A 80 -6.95 -1.90 3.64
C TYR A 80 -6.18 -0.69 4.16
N GLU A 81 -5.26 -0.86 5.12
CA GLU A 81 -4.37 0.22 5.55
C GLU A 81 -3.45 0.72 4.43
N LEU A 82 -2.90 -0.19 3.63
CA LEU A 82 -2.09 0.15 2.45
C LEU A 82 -2.92 0.87 1.39
N MET A 83 -4.12 0.38 1.09
CA MET A 83 -5.05 1.00 0.14
C MET A 83 -5.46 2.41 0.56
N LEU A 84 -5.78 2.62 1.85
CA LEU A 84 -6.13 3.95 2.36
C LEU A 84 -4.93 4.90 2.37
N SER A 85 -3.73 4.40 2.65
CA SER A 85 -2.50 5.18 2.55
C SER A 85 -2.23 5.60 1.09
N ARG A 86 -2.42 4.69 0.13
CA ARG A 86 -2.29 5.00 -1.31
C ARG A 86 -3.33 6.03 -1.73
N ALA A 87 -4.59 5.87 -1.32
CA ALA A 87 -5.65 6.83 -1.63
C ALA A 87 -5.33 8.25 -1.13
N ARG A 88 -4.67 8.39 0.02
CA ARG A 88 -4.22 9.71 0.51
C ARG A 88 -3.10 10.28 -0.35
N ALA A 89 -2.14 9.47 -0.77
CA ALA A 89 -1.08 9.92 -1.68
C ALA A 89 -1.66 10.38 -3.03
N GLU A 90 -2.61 9.63 -3.59
CA GLU A 90 -3.37 10.00 -4.79
C GLU A 90 -4.12 11.34 -4.60
N GLN A 91 -4.78 11.54 -3.45
CA GLN A 91 -5.44 12.82 -3.15
C GLN A 91 -4.46 14.01 -3.07
N ARG A 92 -3.28 13.81 -2.47
CA ARG A 92 -2.25 14.85 -2.39
C ARG A 92 -1.67 15.16 -3.79
N LEU A 93 -1.49 14.15 -4.62
CA LEU A 93 -1.03 14.32 -6.00
C LEU A 93 -2.09 15.07 -6.84
N ALA A 94 -3.36 14.64 -6.75
CA ALA A 94 -4.49 15.32 -7.39
C ALA A 94 -4.63 16.79 -7.01
N ALA A 95 -4.32 17.15 -5.76
CA ALA A 95 -4.36 18.53 -5.28
C ALA A 95 -3.25 19.42 -5.85
N ARG A 96 -2.17 18.82 -6.37
CA ARG A 96 -1.00 19.51 -6.92
C ARG A 96 -0.93 19.48 -8.45
N THR A 97 -1.69 18.60 -9.09
CA THR A 97 -1.84 18.53 -10.55
C THR A 97 -3.10 19.27 -11.02
N THR A 98 -3.26 19.45 -12.34
CA THR A 98 -4.44 20.13 -12.93
C THR A 98 -4.94 19.38 -14.17
N GLY A 99 -6.18 19.66 -14.57
CA GLY A 99 -6.77 19.04 -15.76
C GLY A 99 -7.01 17.53 -15.60
N PRO A 100 -6.95 16.75 -16.71
CA PRO A 100 -7.29 15.33 -16.70
C PRO A 100 -6.47 14.49 -15.72
N GLU A 101 -5.22 14.84 -15.48
CA GLU A 101 -4.34 14.14 -14.54
C GLU A 101 -4.85 14.27 -13.10
N SER A 102 -5.30 15.46 -12.70
CA SER A 102 -5.90 15.69 -11.38
C SER A 102 -7.18 14.85 -11.18
N GLU A 103 -8.00 14.74 -12.22
CA GLU A 103 -9.22 13.93 -12.20
C GLU A 103 -8.90 12.43 -12.08
N GLN A 104 -7.92 11.93 -12.84
CA GLN A 104 -7.47 10.54 -12.75
C GLN A 104 -7.02 10.15 -11.34
N HIS A 105 -6.24 11.01 -10.68
CA HIS A 105 -5.80 10.75 -9.30
C HIS A 105 -6.96 10.81 -8.29
N ARG A 106 -7.96 11.69 -8.49
CA ARG A 106 -9.17 11.70 -7.64
C ARG A 106 -9.98 10.42 -7.80
N GLU A 107 -10.20 9.99 -9.04
CA GLU A 107 -10.91 8.75 -9.35
C GLU A 107 -10.18 7.53 -8.76
N ALA A 108 -8.85 7.47 -8.89
CA ALA A 108 -8.04 6.41 -8.31
C ALA A 108 -8.17 6.36 -6.78
N ALA A 109 -8.12 7.52 -6.11
CA ALA A 109 -8.31 7.62 -4.66
C ALA A 109 -9.71 7.17 -4.24
N GLU A 110 -10.75 7.59 -4.96
CA GLU A 110 -12.14 7.23 -4.67
C GLU A 110 -12.38 5.73 -4.86
N ALA A 111 -11.88 5.14 -5.95
CA ALA A 111 -11.98 3.72 -6.22
C ALA A 111 -11.36 2.86 -5.09
N LEU A 112 -10.22 3.29 -4.55
CA LEU A 112 -9.59 2.65 -3.39
C LEU A 112 -10.47 2.71 -2.14
N ILE A 113 -11.01 3.89 -1.83
CA ILE A 113 -11.87 4.10 -0.66
C ILE A 113 -13.16 3.30 -0.78
N GLU A 114 -13.79 3.27 -1.95
CA GLU A 114 -15.00 2.49 -2.19
C GLU A 114 -14.74 0.99 -2.07
N ARG A 115 -13.60 0.49 -2.56
CA ARG A 115 -13.22 -0.92 -2.40
C ARG A 115 -13.00 -1.30 -0.94
N VAL A 116 -12.44 -0.42 -0.12
CA VAL A 116 -12.33 -0.61 1.34
C VAL A 116 -13.73 -0.57 1.99
N ARG A 117 -14.60 0.35 1.57
CA ARG A 117 -15.97 0.47 2.10
C ARG A 117 -16.85 -0.74 1.77
N ALA A 118 -16.65 -1.33 0.60
CA ALA A 118 -17.39 -2.49 0.12
C ALA A 118 -16.98 -3.81 0.81
N ASP A 119 -16.04 -3.78 1.77
CA ASP A 119 -15.65 -4.96 2.54
C ASP A 119 -16.87 -5.61 3.24
N PRO A 120 -17.24 -6.85 2.86
CA PRO A 120 -18.39 -7.54 3.44
C PRO A 120 -18.21 -7.87 4.92
N ASN A 121 -16.96 -7.87 5.42
CA ASN A 121 -16.64 -8.22 6.81
C ASN A 121 -16.63 -7.00 7.74
N GLY A 122 -16.82 -5.79 7.22
CA GLY A 122 -16.91 -4.55 8.00
C GLY A 122 -15.59 -4.00 8.55
N LEU A 123 -14.45 -4.66 8.32
CA LEU A 123 -13.11 -4.20 8.72
C LEU A 123 -12.77 -2.87 8.05
N GLY A 124 -13.07 -2.76 6.76
CA GLY A 124 -12.82 -1.52 6.01
C GLY A 124 -13.60 -0.31 6.55
N VAL A 125 -14.84 -0.53 7.04
CA VAL A 125 -15.65 0.52 7.66
C VAL A 125 -15.04 0.97 9.01
N GLU A 126 -14.52 0.05 9.81
CA GLU A 126 -13.83 0.39 11.05
C GLU A 126 -12.56 1.21 10.82
N LEU A 127 -11.78 0.85 9.81
CA LEU A 127 -10.59 1.59 9.40
C LEU A 127 -10.92 3.02 8.96
N LEU A 128 -11.95 3.17 8.12
CA LEU A 128 -12.41 4.49 7.68
C LEU A 128 -12.86 5.36 8.86
N LYS A 129 -13.54 4.80 9.87
CA LYS A 129 -13.90 5.52 11.10
C LYS A 129 -12.66 5.99 11.86
N LYS A 130 -11.68 5.10 12.09
CA LYS A 130 -10.41 5.45 12.77
C LYS A 130 -9.65 6.55 12.03
N SER A 131 -9.70 6.53 10.70
CA SER A 131 -8.98 7.51 9.87
C SER A 131 -9.55 8.93 9.92
N ARG A 132 -10.82 9.11 10.28
CA ARG A 132 -11.50 10.42 10.40
C ARG A 132 -11.33 11.07 11.77
N SER A 133 -10.84 10.34 12.78
CA SER A 133 -10.66 10.83 14.15
C SER A 133 -9.24 11.31 14.47
N ARG A 134 -8.36 11.39 13.46
CA ARG A 134 -7.00 11.94 13.55
C ARG A 134 -6.91 13.21 12.73
#